data_AF-A0A2D0MZ80-F1
#
_entry.id   AF-A0A2D0MZ80-F1
#
_cell.length_a   1.000
_cell.length_b   1.000
_cell.length_c   1.000
_cell.angle_alpha   90.00
_cell.angle_beta   90.00
_cell.angle_gamma   90.00
#
_symmetry.space_group_name_H-M   'P 1'
#
loop_
_entity.id
_entity.type
_entity.pdbx_description
1 polymer ?
#
loop_
_entity_poly.entity_id
_entity_poly.type
_entity_poly.pdbx_seq_one_letter_code
_entity_poly.pdbx_strand_id
1 'polypeptide(L)'
;MLKYVFFLYFFFGLFLGILGACAYFSFFREPTVVQPVAESSWHLKSIDTDLPAGDEGARIKYGFILITKTSEYIGPLAKEDKMRFAGNNLACNNCHLNGGRKIGSGSFVGVYNRFPQFRGRENKIGTLEERINGCMERSMSGSKMPEDSEEMQAIISYMKWLSDGVPPDIEKKFKGYLPIKIPTFKADTTVGRQLYQTHCVVCHQEDGSGVAIPGKTFSGYVYPPVGGQDSYNNGAGMNRVLTAAQFIKYNMPFGTTHDNPVLTDEEAYHIAAYINTFDRPEKPNLEADFPDKKLKPVSTPYGPWTDEFDPDQHKFGPFPPIIAYYKEKFDLKKSK
;
A
#
# COMPACT_ATOMS: atom_id res chain seq x y z
N MET A 1 79.72 -27.66 13.66
CA MET A 1 79.05 -27.14 12.44
C MET A 1 78.09 -28.14 11.77
N LEU A 2 78.15 -29.46 12.01
CA LEU A 2 77.29 -30.43 11.30
C LEU A 2 75.84 -30.56 11.81
N LYS A 3 75.54 -30.13 13.05
CA LYS A 3 74.19 -30.24 13.65
C LYS A 3 73.20 -29.14 13.20
N TYR A 4 73.70 -27.98 12.76
CA TYR A 4 72.85 -26.86 12.34
C TYR A 4 72.37 -26.98 10.89
N VAL A 5 73.08 -27.73 10.05
CA VAL A 5 72.71 -27.93 8.64
C VAL A 5 71.50 -28.85 8.53
N PHE A 6 71.40 -29.89 9.35
CA PHE A 6 70.26 -30.83 9.33
C PHE A 6 68.93 -30.19 9.76
N PHE A 7 68.97 -29.21 10.68
CA PHE A 7 67.77 -28.54 11.19
C PHE A 7 67.15 -27.59 10.15
N LEU A 8 67.98 -26.97 9.30
CA LEU A 8 67.54 -26.08 8.23
C LEU A 8 66.89 -26.84 7.05
N TYR A 9 67.40 -28.02 6.69
CA TYR A 9 66.80 -28.83 5.62
C TYR A 9 65.45 -29.45 6.01
N PHE A 10 65.26 -29.81 7.28
CA PHE A 10 64.00 -30.39 7.76
C PHE A 10 62.83 -29.38 7.73
N PHE A 11 63.09 -28.10 8.08
CA PHE A 11 62.08 -27.05 8.01
C PHE A 11 61.78 -26.58 6.57
N PHE A 12 62.78 -26.59 5.68
CA PHE A 12 62.55 -26.22 4.27
C PHE A 12 61.69 -27.26 3.52
N GLY A 13 61.84 -28.55 3.84
CA GLY A 13 60.99 -29.62 3.31
C GLY A 13 59.53 -29.54 3.79
N LEU A 14 59.32 -29.16 5.05
CA LEU A 14 57.97 -28.99 5.61
C LEU A 14 57.23 -27.78 5.02
N PHE A 15 57.96 -26.69 4.73
CA PHE A 15 57.39 -25.48 4.14
C PHE A 15 56.99 -25.67 2.66
N LEU A 16 57.80 -26.40 1.89
CA LEU A 16 57.45 -26.80 0.51
C LEU A 16 56.26 -27.76 0.45
N GLY A 17 56.12 -28.67 1.41
CA GLY A 17 54.96 -29.57 1.52
C GLY A 17 53.65 -28.83 1.80
N ILE A 18 53.67 -27.80 2.66
CA ILE A 18 52.49 -27.00 2.99
C ILE A 18 52.10 -26.08 1.82
N LEU A 19 53.07 -25.48 1.12
CA LEU A 19 52.80 -24.68 -0.08
C LEU A 19 52.24 -25.54 -1.23
N GLY A 20 52.75 -26.77 -1.41
CA GLY A 20 52.22 -27.73 -2.37
C GLY A 20 50.78 -28.16 -2.05
N ALA A 21 50.46 -28.42 -0.78
CA ALA A 21 49.11 -28.76 -0.33
C ALA A 21 48.11 -27.60 -0.51
N CYS A 22 48.52 -26.36 -0.21
CA CYS A 22 47.68 -25.17 -0.43
C CYS A 22 47.43 -24.88 -1.92
N ALA A 23 48.43 -25.11 -2.79
CA ALA A 23 48.26 -25.00 -4.24
C ALA A 23 47.33 -26.08 -4.81
N TYR A 24 47.41 -27.31 -4.29
CA TYR A 24 46.52 -28.42 -4.69
C TYR A 24 45.07 -28.15 -4.28
N PHE A 25 44.83 -27.64 -3.06
CA PHE A 25 43.48 -27.26 -2.60
C PHE A 25 42.89 -26.07 -3.38
N SER A 26 43.74 -25.19 -3.91
CA SER A 26 43.29 -24.04 -4.72
C SER A 26 42.95 -24.43 -6.15
N PHE A 27 43.59 -25.48 -6.70
CA PHE A 27 43.33 -25.98 -8.06
C PHE A 27 42.14 -26.94 -8.16
N PHE A 28 41.79 -27.63 -7.07
CA PHE A 28 40.64 -28.56 -7.00
C PHE A 28 39.43 -27.99 -6.27
N ARG A 29 39.34 -26.67 -6.10
CA ARG A 29 38.07 -26.04 -5.76
C ARG A 29 37.22 -26.05 -7.03
N GLU A 30 36.35 -27.05 -7.16
CA GLU A 30 35.33 -27.05 -8.20
C GLU A 30 34.70 -25.66 -8.24
N PRO A 31 34.61 -25.01 -9.41
CA PRO A 31 33.92 -23.74 -9.51
C PRO A 31 32.54 -23.98 -8.94
N THR A 32 32.18 -23.24 -7.90
CA THR A 32 30.80 -23.22 -7.41
C THR A 32 29.95 -22.81 -8.60
N VAL A 33 29.33 -23.79 -9.24
CA VAL A 33 28.30 -23.58 -10.23
C VAL A 33 27.20 -22.90 -9.44
N VAL A 34 27.16 -21.57 -9.54
CA VAL A 34 26.00 -20.80 -9.12
C VAL A 34 24.89 -21.30 -10.01
N GLN A 35 24.12 -22.27 -9.51
CA GLN A 35 22.94 -22.70 -10.23
C GLN A 35 22.07 -21.45 -10.38
N PRO A 36 21.68 -21.08 -11.61
CA PRO A 36 20.72 -20.02 -11.78
C PRO A 36 19.52 -20.39 -10.92
N VAL A 37 19.15 -19.52 -9.98
CA VAL A 37 17.88 -19.64 -9.28
C VAL A 37 16.85 -19.75 -10.38
N ALA A 38 16.17 -20.90 -10.45
CA ALA A 38 15.12 -21.13 -11.44
C ALA A 38 14.24 -19.89 -11.43
N GLU A 39 14.11 -19.22 -12.59
CA GLU A 39 13.16 -18.12 -12.75
C GLU A 39 11.85 -18.59 -12.14
N SER A 40 11.36 -17.88 -11.12
CA SER A 40 10.14 -18.30 -10.47
C SER A 40 9.08 -18.38 -11.55
N SER A 41 8.47 -19.56 -11.73
CA SER A 41 7.36 -19.80 -12.66
C SER A 41 6.08 -19.04 -12.27
N TRP A 42 6.21 -18.03 -11.41
CA TRP A 42 5.15 -17.19 -10.93
C TRP A 42 4.75 -16.18 -12.00
N HIS A 43 3.45 -16.09 -12.25
CA HIS A 43 2.85 -15.03 -13.04
C HIS A 43 1.71 -14.37 -12.27
N LEU A 44 1.34 -13.16 -12.69
CA LEU A 44 0.24 -12.43 -12.08
C LEU A 44 -1.10 -13.06 -12.45
N LYS A 45 -1.64 -13.86 -11.51
CA LYS A 45 -2.88 -14.63 -11.68
C LYS A 45 -4.05 -13.79 -12.20
N SER A 46 -4.71 -14.26 -13.25
CA SER A 46 -5.88 -13.66 -13.90
C SER A 46 -7.18 -14.29 -13.43
N ILE A 47 -8.16 -13.44 -13.11
CA ILE A 47 -9.48 -13.89 -12.67
C ILE A 47 -10.22 -14.69 -13.75
N ASP A 48 -9.90 -14.46 -15.03
CA ASP A 48 -10.60 -15.08 -16.15
C ASP A 48 -10.00 -16.44 -16.55
N THR A 49 -8.72 -16.69 -16.24
CA THR A 49 -7.99 -17.88 -16.75
C THR A 49 -7.41 -18.77 -15.66
N ASP A 50 -7.12 -18.24 -14.47
CA ASP A 50 -6.31 -18.94 -13.46
C ASP A 50 -7.11 -19.35 -12.21
N LEU A 51 -8.44 -19.20 -12.26
CA LEU A 51 -9.31 -19.66 -11.18
C LEU A 51 -9.32 -21.19 -11.10
N PRO A 52 -9.19 -21.79 -9.90
CA PRO A 52 -9.41 -23.21 -9.73
C PRO A 52 -10.87 -23.58 -10.02
N ALA A 53 -11.12 -24.84 -10.38
CA ALA A 53 -12.48 -25.33 -10.59
C ALA A 53 -13.23 -25.53 -9.25
N GLY A 54 -14.56 -25.61 -9.31
CA GLY A 54 -15.40 -25.94 -8.16
C GLY A 54 -15.57 -24.80 -7.15
N ASP A 55 -15.89 -25.18 -5.90
CA ASP A 55 -16.32 -24.25 -4.85
C ASP A 55 -15.22 -23.25 -4.45
N GLU A 56 -13.96 -23.66 -4.51
CA GLU A 56 -12.82 -22.77 -4.24
C GLU A 56 -12.79 -21.61 -5.26
N GLY A 57 -12.89 -21.92 -6.55
CA GLY A 57 -12.94 -20.92 -7.61
C GLY A 57 -14.14 -20.01 -7.50
N ALA A 58 -15.30 -20.56 -7.16
CA ALA A 58 -16.52 -19.78 -6.94
C ALA A 58 -16.35 -18.78 -5.79
N ARG A 59 -15.75 -19.21 -4.66
CA ARG A 59 -15.48 -18.34 -3.51
C ARG A 59 -14.47 -17.23 -3.83
N ILE A 60 -13.38 -17.56 -4.54
CA ILE A 60 -12.39 -16.57 -4.98
C ILE A 60 -13.04 -15.54 -5.92
N LYS A 61 -13.85 -16.01 -6.87
CA LYS A 61 -14.59 -15.14 -7.80
C LYS A 61 -15.58 -14.25 -7.05
N TYR A 62 -16.25 -14.76 -6.03
CA TYR A 62 -17.13 -13.96 -5.19
C TYR A 62 -16.36 -12.87 -4.45
N GLY A 63 -15.19 -13.18 -3.87
CA GLY A 63 -14.30 -12.20 -3.26
C GLY A 63 -13.88 -11.08 -4.22
N PHE A 64 -13.53 -11.44 -5.46
CA PHE A 64 -13.23 -10.47 -6.51
C PHE A 64 -14.43 -9.57 -6.85
N ILE A 65 -15.64 -10.13 -6.90
CA ILE A 65 -16.88 -9.37 -7.12
C ILE A 65 -17.11 -8.37 -5.97
N LEU A 66 -16.95 -8.79 -4.71
CA LEU A 66 -17.07 -7.89 -3.55
C LEU A 66 -16.07 -6.72 -3.60
N ILE A 67 -14.84 -6.97 -4.07
CA ILE A 67 -13.80 -5.95 -4.25
C ILE A 67 -14.14 -4.95 -5.37
N THR A 68 -14.68 -5.45 -6.49
CA THR A 68 -14.89 -4.65 -7.70
C THR A 68 -16.25 -4.00 -7.77
N LYS A 69 -17.24 -4.56 -7.06
CA LYS A 69 -18.64 -4.15 -7.03
C LYS A 69 -19.14 -3.98 -5.59
N THR A 70 -18.30 -3.41 -4.72
CA THR A 70 -18.57 -3.27 -3.28
C THR A 70 -19.92 -2.61 -3.02
N SER A 71 -20.21 -1.46 -3.67
CA SER A 71 -21.49 -0.76 -3.52
C SER A 71 -22.72 -1.65 -3.83
N GLU A 72 -22.63 -2.49 -4.87
CA GLU A 72 -23.72 -3.37 -5.33
C GLU A 72 -23.96 -4.57 -4.41
N TYR A 73 -22.92 -5.11 -3.76
CA TYR A 73 -23.03 -6.35 -2.99
C TYR A 73 -23.02 -6.14 -1.48
N ILE A 74 -22.19 -5.22 -1.00
CA ILE A 74 -21.99 -4.96 0.43
C ILE A 74 -22.03 -3.46 0.79
N GLY A 75 -22.65 -2.64 -0.05
CA GLY A 75 -22.79 -1.19 0.16
C GLY A 75 -24.22 -0.70 -0.07
N PRO A 76 -24.43 0.60 -0.31
CA PRO A 76 -25.78 1.18 -0.32
C PRO A 76 -26.72 0.59 -1.37
N LEU A 77 -26.19 0.00 -2.44
CA LEU A 77 -26.97 -0.62 -3.52
C LEU A 77 -27.22 -2.12 -3.30
N ALA A 78 -26.75 -2.69 -2.19
CA ALA A 78 -27.04 -4.07 -1.85
C ALA A 78 -28.56 -4.31 -1.69
N LYS A 79 -29.00 -5.46 -2.21
CA LYS A 79 -30.42 -5.86 -2.24
C LYS A 79 -31.01 -6.00 -0.83
N GLU A 80 -30.24 -6.56 0.09
CA GLU A 80 -30.66 -6.82 1.46
C GLU A 80 -30.02 -5.79 2.39
N ASP A 81 -30.82 -5.18 3.27
CA ASP A 81 -30.34 -4.13 4.18
C ASP A 81 -29.20 -4.61 5.10
N LYS A 82 -29.24 -5.88 5.54
CA LYS A 82 -28.19 -6.50 6.36
C LYS A 82 -26.82 -6.57 5.66
N MET A 83 -26.80 -6.45 4.33
CA MET A 83 -25.57 -6.47 3.54
C MET A 83 -24.95 -5.09 3.37
N ARG A 84 -25.64 -4.01 3.76
CA ARG A 84 -25.17 -2.63 3.56
C ARG A 84 -24.11 -2.22 4.59
N PHE A 85 -22.93 -2.83 4.49
CA PHE A 85 -21.81 -2.54 5.37
C PHE A 85 -21.06 -1.26 4.98
N ALA A 86 -20.82 -1.02 3.69
CA ALA A 86 -20.29 0.24 3.19
C ALA A 86 -21.37 1.34 3.26
N GLY A 87 -20.97 2.54 3.69
CA GLY A 87 -21.83 3.71 3.82
C GLY A 87 -21.73 4.69 2.65
N ASN A 88 -20.82 4.44 1.70
CA ASN A 88 -20.70 5.17 0.43
C ASN A 88 -20.72 4.23 -0.77
N ASN A 89 -20.79 4.77 -1.99
CA ASN A 89 -20.85 4.01 -3.23
C ASN A 89 -19.48 3.83 -3.91
N LEU A 90 -18.39 3.97 -3.16
CA LEU A 90 -17.08 3.53 -3.63
C LEU A 90 -17.03 2.01 -3.74
N ALA A 91 -16.02 1.51 -4.44
CA ALA A 91 -15.58 0.13 -4.43
C ALA A 91 -14.12 0.06 -4.00
N CYS A 92 -13.70 -1.07 -3.40
CA CYS A 92 -12.29 -1.27 -3.04
C CYS A 92 -11.37 -1.05 -4.26
N ASN A 93 -11.82 -1.47 -5.45
CA ASN A 93 -11.15 -1.28 -6.73
C ASN A 93 -10.91 0.20 -7.13
N ASN A 94 -11.61 1.17 -6.55
CA ASN A 94 -11.37 2.59 -6.85
C ASN A 94 -10.01 3.09 -6.30
N CYS A 95 -9.46 2.43 -5.28
CA CYS A 95 -8.12 2.72 -4.77
C CYS A 95 -7.15 1.55 -4.99
N HIS A 96 -7.66 0.32 -4.98
CA HIS A 96 -6.91 -0.90 -5.23
C HIS A 96 -7.10 -1.33 -6.68
N LEU A 97 -6.40 -0.65 -7.58
CA LEU A 97 -6.67 -0.71 -9.02
C LEU A 97 -6.48 -2.12 -9.59
N ASN A 98 -7.26 -2.42 -10.64
CA ASN A 98 -7.27 -3.73 -11.31
C ASN A 98 -7.57 -4.88 -10.34
N GLY A 99 -8.59 -4.74 -9.49
CA GLY A 99 -8.92 -5.70 -8.44
C GLY A 99 -7.80 -5.86 -7.40
N GLY A 100 -6.97 -4.83 -7.22
CA GLY A 100 -5.79 -4.89 -6.37
C GLY A 100 -4.60 -5.59 -7.01
N ARG A 101 -4.58 -5.80 -8.33
CA ARG A 101 -3.46 -6.42 -9.06
C ARG A 101 -2.46 -5.42 -9.63
N LYS A 102 -2.65 -4.11 -9.44
CA LYS A 102 -1.73 -3.07 -9.97
C LYS A 102 -0.67 -2.64 -8.94
N ILE A 103 0.61 -2.66 -9.34
CA ILE A 103 1.74 -2.12 -8.56
C ILE A 103 1.50 -0.64 -8.22
N GLY A 104 1.90 -0.22 -7.02
CA GLY A 104 1.79 1.18 -6.60
C GLY A 104 0.36 1.65 -6.31
N SER A 105 -0.62 0.75 -6.30
CA SER A 105 -2.03 1.03 -5.98
C SER A 105 -2.50 0.32 -4.71
N GLY A 106 -1.58 0.02 -3.77
CA GLY A 106 -1.94 -0.69 -2.54
C GLY A 106 -2.35 -2.14 -2.83
N SER A 107 -1.60 -2.82 -3.68
CA SER A 107 -1.94 -4.14 -4.22
C SER A 107 -2.24 -5.20 -3.15
N PHE A 108 -3.11 -6.13 -3.51
CA PHE A 108 -3.43 -7.35 -2.77
C PHE A 108 -2.47 -8.52 -3.09
N VAL A 109 -1.64 -8.40 -4.13
CA VAL A 109 -0.62 -9.41 -4.45
C VAL A 109 0.37 -9.50 -3.28
N GLY A 110 0.48 -10.69 -2.71
CA GLY A 110 1.29 -10.97 -1.51
C GLY A 110 0.82 -10.23 -0.26
N VAL A 111 -0.43 -9.74 -0.19
CA VAL A 111 -0.93 -9.12 1.05
C VAL A 111 -1.14 -10.15 2.15
N TYR A 112 -1.64 -11.34 1.81
CA TYR A 112 -1.98 -12.37 2.79
C TYR A 112 -0.74 -12.87 3.55
N ASN A 113 0.40 -13.01 2.86
CA ASN A 113 1.68 -13.45 3.43
C ASN A 113 2.27 -12.47 4.46
N ARG A 114 1.75 -11.22 4.49
CA ARG A 114 2.22 -10.15 5.37
C ARG A 114 1.37 -10.01 6.64
N PHE A 115 0.37 -10.87 6.84
CA PHE A 115 -0.47 -10.85 8.03
C PHE A 115 -0.33 -12.15 8.84
N PRO A 116 -0.49 -12.09 10.17
CA PRO A 116 -0.80 -10.89 10.97
C PRO A 116 0.39 -9.92 11.05
N GLN A 117 0.12 -8.62 11.25
CA GLN A 117 1.18 -7.60 11.37
C GLN A 117 0.87 -6.55 12.42
N PHE A 118 1.93 -5.89 12.90
CA PHE A 118 1.77 -4.71 13.75
C PHE A 118 1.10 -3.56 13.01
N ARG A 119 0.11 -2.96 13.64
CA ARG A 119 -0.65 -1.82 13.11
C ARG A 119 -0.63 -0.67 14.10
N GLY A 120 0.05 0.42 13.74
CA GLY A 120 0.18 1.58 14.63
C GLY A 120 -1.13 2.30 14.96
N ARG A 121 -2.16 2.17 14.10
CA ARG A 121 -3.48 2.78 14.35
C ARG A 121 -4.22 2.13 15.50
N GLU A 122 -4.10 0.81 15.66
CA GLU A 122 -4.70 0.06 16.76
C GLU A 122 -3.68 -0.28 17.87
N ASN A 123 -2.40 0.00 17.63
CA ASN A 123 -1.26 -0.32 18.50
C ASN A 123 -1.21 -1.81 18.92
N LYS A 124 -1.47 -2.72 17.98
CA LYS A 124 -1.43 -4.16 18.21
C LYS A 124 -1.04 -4.95 16.95
N ILE A 125 -0.73 -6.23 17.13
CA ILE A 125 -0.72 -7.19 16.02
C ILE A 125 -2.17 -7.43 15.60
N GLY A 126 -2.48 -7.22 14.33
CA GLY A 126 -3.83 -7.40 13.79
C GLY A 126 -3.88 -8.30 12.58
N THR A 127 -5.07 -8.84 12.32
CA THR A 127 -5.36 -9.75 11.20
C THR A 127 -5.67 -9.00 9.90
N LEU A 128 -5.83 -9.74 8.79
CA LEU A 128 -6.20 -9.15 7.51
C LEU A 128 -7.69 -8.75 7.50
N GLU A 129 -8.54 -9.51 8.19
CA GLU A 129 -9.95 -9.22 8.44
C GLU A 129 -10.10 -7.89 9.17
N GLU A 130 -9.35 -7.70 10.26
CA GLU A 130 -9.32 -6.42 10.98
C GLU A 130 -8.80 -5.27 10.10
N ARG A 131 -7.91 -5.57 9.15
CA ARG A 131 -7.41 -4.56 8.18
C ARG A 131 -8.49 -4.18 7.18
N ILE A 132 -9.28 -5.13 6.70
CA ILE A 132 -10.43 -4.91 5.81
C ILE A 132 -11.49 -4.11 6.55
N ASN A 133 -11.84 -4.49 7.77
CA ASN A 133 -12.79 -3.74 8.61
C ASN A 133 -12.31 -2.30 8.88
N GLY A 134 -11.01 -2.09 9.07
CA GLY A 134 -10.45 -0.74 9.14
C GLY A 134 -10.64 0.09 7.87
N CYS A 135 -10.66 -0.53 6.67
CA CYS A 135 -11.04 0.13 5.41
C CYS A 135 -12.54 0.41 5.37
N MET A 136 -13.39 -0.54 5.79
CA MET A 136 -14.85 -0.36 5.76
C MET A 136 -15.29 0.86 6.57
N GLU A 137 -14.74 1.03 7.77
CA GLU A 137 -15.04 2.19 8.64
C GLU A 137 -14.50 3.53 8.13
N ARG A 138 -13.63 3.53 7.11
CA ARG A 138 -12.85 4.71 6.71
C ARG A 138 -13.02 5.03 5.24
N SER A 139 -12.41 4.21 4.38
CA SER A 139 -12.52 4.37 2.93
C SER A 139 -13.95 4.17 2.45
N MET A 140 -14.69 3.24 3.06
CA MET A 140 -16.08 2.96 2.68
C MET A 140 -17.11 3.70 3.53
N SER A 141 -16.66 4.58 4.44
CA SER A 141 -17.52 5.37 5.34
C SER A 141 -18.64 4.58 6.01
N GLY A 142 -18.38 3.30 6.32
CA GLY A 142 -19.39 2.34 6.74
C GLY A 142 -19.10 1.71 8.10
N SER A 143 -19.55 0.47 8.25
CA SER A 143 -19.44 -0.34 9.46
C SER A 143 -18.60 -1.59 9.23
N LYS A 144 -18.21 -2.26 10.31
CA LYS A 144 -17.48 -3.53 10.24
C LYS A 144 -18.40 -4.64 9.77
N MET A 145 -17.84 -5.54 8.96
CA MET A 145 -18.45 -6.83 8.65
C MET A 145 -18.02 -7.86 9.69
N PRO A 146 -18.86 -8.86 10.02
CA PRO A 146 -18.44 -9.99 10.84
C PRO A 146 -17.22 -10.68 10.21
N GLU A 147 -16.19 -10.99 11.01
CA GLU A 147 -14.94 -11.53 10.47
C GLU A 147 -15.11 -12.95 9.92
N ASP A 148 -16.11 -13.69 10.42
CA ASP A 148 -16.51 -15.03 10.00
C ASP A 148 -17.60 -15.03 8.91
N SER A 149 -18.05 -13.85 8.43
CA SER A 149 -19.08 -13.78 7.39
C SER A 149 -18.58 -14.38 6.06
N GLU A 150 -19.51 -14.86 5.24
CA GLU A 150 -19.21 -15.42 3.93
C GLU A 150 -18.45 -14.41 3.05
N GLU A 151 -18.84 -13.14 3.12
CA GLU A 151 -18.26 -12.03 2.36
C GLU A 151 -16.83 -11.72 2.77
N MET A 152 -16.58 -11.65 4.09
CA MET A 152 -15.22 -11.47 4.60
C MET A 152 -14.33 -12.64 4.16
N GLN A 153 -14.81 -13.87 4.35
CA GLN A 153 -14.06 -15.07 3.99
C GLN A 153 -13.83 -15.21 2.48
N ALA A 154 -14.76 -14.72 1.64
CA ALA A 154 -14.58 -14.65 0.20
C ALA A 154 -13.51 -13.63 -0.20
N ILE A 155 -13.52 -12.43 0.40
CA ILE A 155 -12.47 -11.41 0.17
C ILE A 155 -11.10 -11.95 0.59
N ILE A 156 -11.00 -12.60 1.76
CA ILE A 156 -9.78 -13.23 2.23
C ILE A 156 -9.31 -14.33 1.27
N SER A 157 -10.23 -15.16 0.76
CA SER A 157 -9.92 -16.20 -0.22
C SER A 157 -9.33 -15.62 -1.49
N TYR A 158 -9.87 -14.51 -1.99
CA TYR A 158 -9.32 -13.79 -3.14
C TYR A 158 -7.91 -13.24 -2.88
N MET A 159 -7.70 -12.58 -1.74
CA MET A 159 -6.39 -12.05 -1.36
C MET A 159 -5.35 -13.15 -1.12
N LYS A 160 -5.76 -14.28 -0.54
CA LYS A 160 -4.93 -15.47 -0.34
C LYS A 160 -4.51 -16.06 -1.69
N TRP A 161 -5.45 -16.23 -2.61
CA TRP A 161 -5.16 -16.73 -3.96
C TRP A 161 -4.18 -15.83 -4.71
N LEU A 162 -4.32 -14.50 -4.64
CA LEU A 162 -3.36 -13.55 -5.21
C LEU A 162 -1.98 -13.55 -4.54
N SER A 163 -1.87 -14.08 -3.32
CA SER A 163 -0.62 -14.11 -2.55
C SER A 163 0.11 -15.45 -2.65
N ASP A 164 -0.60 -16.49 -3.09
CA ASP A 164 -0.07 -17.83 -3.24
C ASP A 164 1.00 -17.90 -4.35
N GLY A 165 2.15 -18.49 -4.00
CA GLY A 165 3.32 -18.64 -4.86
C GLY A 165 4.10 -17.36 -5.16
N VAL A 166 3.74 -16.20 -4.59
CA VAL A 166 4.41 -14.92 -4.87
C VAL A 166 5.84 -14.90 -4.28
N PRO A 167 6.89 -14.72 -5.09
CA PRO A 167 8.25 -14.60 -4.60
C PRO A 167 8.45 -13.34 -3.70
N PRO A 168 9.34 -13.37 -2.69
CA PRO A 168 9.53 -12.23 -1.78
C PRO A 168 9.95 -10.92 -2.45
N ASP A 169 10.75 -10.97 -3.51
CA ASP A 169 11.20 -9.79 -4.26
C ASP A 169 10.06 -9.18 -5.09
N ILE A 170 9.18 -10.02 -5.63
CA ILE A 170 7.94 -9.61 -6.30
C ILE A 170 6.96 -9.02 -5.28
N GLU A 171 6.72 -9.69 -4.16
CA GLU A 171 5.85 -9.18 -3.10
C GLU A 171 6.27 -7.77 -2.65
N LYS A 172 7.59 -7.52 -2.52
CA LYS A 172 8.13 -6.21 -2.19
C LYS A 172 7.77 -5.13 -3.23
N LYS A 173 7.73 -5.46 -4.53
CA LYS A 173 7.33 -4.54 -5.60
C LYS A 173 5.85 -4.18 -5.53
N PHE A 174 4.98 -5.14 -5.18
CA PHE A 174 3.53 -4.91 -5.08
C PHE A 174 3.10 -4.23 -3.76
N LYS A 175 3.95 -4.23 -2.74
CA LYS A 175 3.62 -3.71 -1.41
C LYS A 175 3.30 -2.21 -1.41
N GLY A 176 2.03 -1.89 -1.16
CA GLY A 176 1.58 -0.53 -0.82
C GLY A 176 1.58 0.44 -2.00
N TYR A 177 1.77 1.73 -1.70
CA TYR A 177 2.04 2.77 -2.71
C TYR A 177 3.54 3.01 -2.81
N LEU A 178 4.01 3.27 -4.03
CA LEU A 178 5.41 3.61 -4.27
C LEU A 178 5.75 4.97 -3.63
N PRO A 179 6.98 5.12 -3.11
CA PRO A 179 7.37 6.34 -2.41
C PRO A 179 7.58 7.49 -3.38
N ILE A 180 7.21 8.70 -2.95
CA ILE A 180 7.68 9.96 -3.55
C ILE A 180 8.77 10.56 -2.68
N LYS A 181 9.58 11.46 -3.24
CA LYS A 181 10.40 12.37 -2.47
C LYS A 181 9.48 13.33 -1.71
N ILE A 182 9.52 13.27 -0.38
CA ILE A 182 8.71 14.16 0.47
C ILE A 182 9.18 15.60 0.25
N PRO A 183 8.30 16.53 -0.20
CA PRO A 183 8.67 17.92 -0.41
C PRO A 183 9.09 18.62 0.90
N THR A 184 10.03 19.56 0.78
CA THR A 184 10.55 20.33 1.92
C THR A 184 9.75 21.60 2.20
N PHE A 185 8.63 21.80 1.49
CA PHE A 185 7.77 22.97 1.56
C PHE A 185 6.32 22.58 1.86
N LYS A 186 5.51 23.58 2.25
CA LYS A 186 4.07 23.44 2.43
C LYS A 186 3.39 23.32 1.07
N ALA A 187 2.43 22.41 0.93
CA ALA A 187 1.63 22.30 -0.29
C ALA A 187 0.80 23.58 -0.51
N ASP A 188 0.84 24.08 -1.74
CA ASP A 188 0.01 25.16 -2.23
C ASP A 188 -1.26 24.61 -2.90
N THR A 189 -2.42 24.90 -2.30
CA THR A 189 -3.74 24.45 -2.80
C THR A 189 -4.22 25.24 -4.01
N THR A 190 -3.67 26.43 -4.26
CA THR A 190 -3.96 27.24 -5.46
C THR A 190 -3.29 26.61 -6.68
N VAL A 191 -2.01 26.25 -6.56
CA VAL A 191 -1.30 25.46 -7.58
C VAL A 191 -1.99 24.10 -7.75
N GLY A 192 -2.35 23.45 -6.64
CA GLY A 192 -3.09 22.19 -6.65
C GLY A 192 -4.41 22.28 -7.42
N ARG A 193 -5.16 23.37 -7.28
CA ARG A 193 -6.40 23.61 -8.04
C ARG A 193 -6.16 23.72 -9.53
N GLN A 194 -5.14 24.47 -9.95
CA GLN A 194 -4.80 24.65 -11.38
C GLN A 194 -4.38 23.32 -12.02
N LEU A 195 -3.58 22.53 -11.30
CA LEU A 195 -3.19 21.19 -11.74
C LEU A 195 -4.39 20.24 -11.79
N TYR A 196 -5.28 20.30 -10.80
CA TYR A 196 -6.52 19.52 -10.78
C TYR A 196 -7.43 19.86 -11.97
N GLN A 197 -7.57 21.14 -12.30
CA GLN A 197 -8.31 21.60 -13.49
C GLN A 197 -7.72 21.02 -14.78
N THR A 198 -6.39 21.01 -14.91
CA THR A 198 -5.71 20.49 -16.08
C THR A 198 -5.79 18.97 -16.20
N HIS A 199 -5.66 18.24 -15.09
CA HIS A 199 -5.41 16.80 -15.10
C HIS A 199 -6.54 15.92 -14.58
N CYS A 200 -7.49 16.46 -13.83
CA CYS A 200 -8.43 15.67 -13.02
C CYS A 200 -9.90 15.97 -13.29
N VAL A 201 -10.26 17.24 -13.57
CA VAL A 201 -11.66 17.69 -13.68
C VAL A 201 -12.46 16.90 -14.72
N VAL A 202 -11.84 16.55 -15.85
CA VAL A 202 -12.52 15.78 -16.92
C VAL A 202 -13.12 14.46 -16.42
N CYS A 203 -12.52 13.85 -15.39
CA CYS A 203 -12.98 12.59 -14.81
C CYS A 203 -13.66 12.79 -13.44
N HIS A 204 -13.08 13.60 -12.57
CA HIS A 204 -13.53 13.73 -11.18
C HIS A 204 -14.46 14.91 -10.91
N GLN A 205 -14.77 15.73 -11.93
CA GLN A 205 -15.56 16.95 -11.86
C GLN A 205 -14.89 18.07 -11.04
N GLU A 206 -15.37 19.32 -11.16
CA GLU A 206 -14.75 20.46 -10.47
C GLU A 206 -14.90 20.38 -8.94
N ASP A 207 -16.01 19.85 -8.47
CA ASP A 207 -16.35 19.66 -7.06
C ASP A 207 -15.87 18.31 -6.48
N GLY A 208 -15.21 17.47 -7.29
CA GLY A 208 -14.76 16.16 -6.87
C GLY A 208 -15.86 15.11 -6.73
N SER A 209 -17.08 15.36 -7.22
CA SER A 209 -18.23 14.44 -7.14
C SER A 209 -18.10 13.18 -8.00
N GLY A 210 -17.13 13.14 -8.92
CA GLY A 210 -16.95 12.01 -9.83
C GLY A 210 -18.03 11.91 -10.90
N VAL A 211 -18.05 10.79 -11.61
CA VAL A 211 -19.01 10.52 -12.70
C VAL A 211 -19.63 9.15 -12.49
N ALA A 212 -20.96 9.14 -12.36
CA ALA A 212 -21.75 7.92 -12.22
C ALA A 212 -21.68 7.05 -13.48
N ILE A 213 -21.88 5.73 -13.32
CA ILE A 213 -22.07 4.81 -14.44
C ILE A 213 -23.32 5.21 -15.22
N PRO A 214 -23.23 5.44 -16.55
CA PRO A 214 -24.40 5.78 -17.36
C PRO A 214 -25.49 4.71 -17.27
N GLY A 215 -26.72 5.11 -16.98
CA GLY A 215 -27.85 4.19 -16.85
C GLY A 215 -29.12 4.90 -16.39
N LYS A 216 -30.26 4.20 -16.43
CA LYS A 216 -31.55 4.70 -15.92
C LYS A 216 -31.59 4.78 -14.40
N THR A 217 -30.80 3.95 -13.73
CA THR A 217 -30.68 3.86 -12.27
C THR A 217 -29.21 3.96 -11.91
N PHE A 218 -28.91 4.63 -10.79
CA PHE A 218 -27.56 4.72 -10.28
C PHE A 218 -27.00 3.33 -9.95
N SER A 219 -25.79 3.04 -10.42
CA SER A 219 -25.11 1.74 -10.25
C SER A 219 -23.65 1.90 -9.81
N GLY A 220 -23.31 3.04 -9.19
CA GLY A 220 -21.96 3.40 -8.79
C GLY A 220 -21.28 4.35 -9.78
N TYR A 221 -19.94 4.39 -9.75
CA TYR A 221 -19.13 5.39 -10.42
C TYR A 221 -18.19 4.80 -11.48
N VAL A 222 -18.12 5.45 -12.66
CA VAL A 222 -17.02 5.25 -13.63
C VAL A 222 -15.75 5.90 -13.10
N TYR A 223 -15.89 7.13 -12.62
CA TYR A 223 -14.83 7.89 -11.96
C TYR A 223 -15.28 8.22 -10.55
N PRO A 224 -14.59 7.73 -9.52
CA PRO A 224 -15.08 7.83 -8.15
C PRO A 224 -15.05 9.27 -7.62
N PRO A 225 -15.94 9.62 -6.68
CA PRO A 225 -15.88 10.87 -5.94
C PRO A 225 -14.61 10.95 -5.11
N VAL A 226 -13.85 12.03 -5.26
CA VAL A 226 -12.69 12.37 -4.42
C VAL A 226 -13.03 13.37 -3.31
N GLY A 227 -14.22 13.97 -3.39
CA GLY A 227 -14.86 14.83 -2.38
C GLY A 227 -16.37 14.61 -2.35
N GLY A 228 -17.06 15.30 -1.45
CA GLY A 228 -18.49 15.15 -1.21
C GLY A 228 -18.84 13.98 -0.28
N GLN A 229 -20.14 13.86 0.03
CA GLN A 229 -20.65 12.91 1.02
C GLN A 229 -20.53 11.44 0.58
N ASP A 230 -20.39 11.16 -0.71
CA ASP A 230 -20.22 9.80 -1.23
C ASP A 230 -18.75 9.39 -1.40
N SER A 231 -17.81 10.21 -0.90
CA SER A 231 -16.38 9.89 -0.89
C SER A 231 -15.95 9.18 0.42
N TYR A 232 -14.65 8.89 0.52
CA TYR A 232 -14.04 8.37 1.74
C TYR A 232 -14.06 9.42 2.86
N ASN A 233 -14.23 8.98 4.11
CA ASN A 233 -14.30 9.89 5.26
C ASN A 233 -12.93 10.47 5.65
N ASN A 234 -12.96 11.46 6.54
CA ASN A 234 -11.76 12.16 7.03
C ASN A 234 -10.77 11.27 7.83
N GLY A 235 -11.18 10.07 8.25
CA GLY A 235 -10.32 9.08 8.92
C GLY A 235 -9.51 8.20 7.95
N ALA A 236 -9.84 8.21 6.66
CA ALA A 236 -9.23 7.37 5.65
C ALA A 236 -7.77 7.71 5.38
N GLY A 237 -6.99 6.70 5.00
CA GLY A 237 -5.58 6.88 4.65
C GLY A 237 -5.38 7.84 3.49
N MET A 238 -6.33 7.89 2.56
CA MET A 238 -6.30 8.78 1.39
C MET A 238 -6.51 10.26 1.76
N ASN A 239 -7.13 10.56 2.91
CA ASN A 239 -7.23 11.93 3.42
C ASN A 239 -5.90 12.48 3.99
N ARG A 240 -4.80 11.73 3.86
CA ARG A 240 -3.45 12.15 4.26
C ARG A 240 -2.67 12.56 3.02
N VAL A 241 -2.20 13.81 2.98
CA VAL A 241 -1.64 14.40 1.75
C VAL A 241 -0.48 13.60 1.16
N LEU A 242 0.43 13.06 1.98
CA LEU A 242 1.55 12.24 1.47
C LEU A 242 1.09 10.87 0.94
N THR A 243 0.01 10.32 1.50
CA THR A 243 -0.56 9.06 1.01
C THR A 243 -1.27 9.28 -0.32
N ALA A 244 -2.08 10.34 -0.42
CA ALA A 244 -2.74 10.71 -1.67
C ALA A 244 -1.74 11.08 -2.78
N ALA A 245 -0.72 11.86 -2.47
CA ALA A 245 0.30 12.25 -3.45
C ALA A 245 1.01 11.04 -4.07
N GLN A 246 1.29 10.01 -3.27
CA GLN A 246 1.88 8.77 -3.79
C GLN A 246 0.94 7.96 -4.67
N PHE A 247 -0.34 7.91 -4.31
CA PHE A 247 -1.33 7.27 -5.17
C PHE A 247 -1.45 8.04 -6.50
N ILE A 248 -1.57 9.37 -6.44
CA ILE A 248 -1.72 10.25 -7.59
C ILE A 248 -0.51 10.13 -8.53
N LYS A 249 0.71 10.28 -8.01
CA LYS A 249 1.96 10.20 -8.78
C LYS A 249 2.03 9.00 -9.72
N TYR A 250 1.64 7.83 -9.23
CA TYR A 250 1.87 6.56 -9.92
C TYR A 250 0.63 5.95 -10.56
N ASN A 251 -0.55 6.57 -10.37
CA ASN A 251 -1.80 6.02 -10.88
C ASN A 251 -2.69 7.05 -11.58
N MET A 252 -2.39 8.34 -11.46
CA MET A 252 -3.18 9.43 -12.03
C MET A 252 -2.30 10.39 -12.85
N PRO A 253 -2.84 10.96 -13.95
CA PRO A 253 -4.14 10.69 -14.57
C PRO A 253 -4.29 9.26 -15.11
N PHE A 254 -5.51 8.86 -15.49
CA PHE A 254 -5.75 7.52 -16.04
C PHE A 254 -4.83 7.23 -17.24
N GLY A 255 -4.27 6.02 -17.29
CA GLY A 255 -3.21 5.65 -18.22
C GLY A 255 -1.79 5.74 -17.64
N THR A 256 -1.62 6.42 -16.50
CA THR A 256 -0.33 6.46 -15.78
C THR A 256 0.11 5.08 -15.31
N THR A 257 1.38 4.74 -15.54
CA THR A 257 2.03 3.56 -14.97
C THR A 257 3.13 3.97 -14.01
N HIS A 258 3.56 3.04 -13.15
CA HIS A 258 4.62 3.33 -12.21
C HIS A 258 5.97 3.65 -12.87
N ASP A 259 6.23 3.10 -14.05
CA ASP A 259 7.46 3.32 -14.82
C ASP A 259 7.43 4.63 -15.60
N ASN A 260 6.23 5.12 -15.93
CA ASN A 260 6.01 6.33 -16.71
C ASN A 260 5.01 7.26 -15.98
N PRO A 261 5.39 7.84 -14.83
CA PRO A 261 4.54 8.80 -14.14
C PRO A 261 4.40 10.09 -14.96
N VAL A 262 3.18 10.59 -15.09
CA VAL A 262 2.89 11.84 -15.80
C VAL A 262 3.24 13.06 -14.93
N LEU A 263 2.88 12.99 -13.65
CA LEU A 263 3.07 14.09 -12.70
C LEU A 263 4.43 13.98 -12.02
N THR A 264 5.01 15.10 -11.65
CA THR A 264 6.14 15.17 -10.71
C THR A 264 5.67 14.90 -9.28
N ASP A 265 6.63 14.67 -8.37
CA ASP A 265 6.32 14.44 -6.95
C ASP A 265 5.68 15.69 -6.30
N GLU A 266 6.10 16.88 -6.74
CA GLU A 266 5.60 18.17 -6.27
C GLU A 266 4.19 18.45 -6.80
N GLU A 267 3.95 18.22 -8.09
CA GLU A 267 2.60 18.38 -8.66
C GLU A 267 1.60 17.43 -8.01
N ALA A 268 1.96 16.16 -7.83
CA ALA A 268 1.11 15.19 -7.13
C ALA A 268 0.82 15.61 -5.68
N TYR A 269 1.80 16.26 -5.03
CA TYR A 269 1.66 16.79 -3.67
C TYR A 269 0.69 17.99 -3.60
N HIS A 270 0.78 18.93 -4.52
CA HIS A 270 -0.14 20.06 -4.63
C HIS A 270 -1.57 19.60 -4.94
N ILE A 271 -1.74 18.67 -5.90
CA ILE A 271 -3.06 18.11 -6.25
C ILE A 271 -3.66 17.39 -5.04
N ALA A 272 -2.86 16.56 -4.34
CA ALA A 272 -3.32 15.85 -3.14
C ALA A 272 -3.81 16.82 -2.05
N ALA A 273 -3.10 17.94 -1.86
CA ALA A 273 -3.49 18.96 -0.90
C ALA A 273 -4.82 19.60 -1.28
N TYR A 274 -5.00 19.95 -2.55
CA TYR A 274 -6.25 20.51 -3.05
C TYR A 274 -7.42 19.53 -2.91
N ILE A 275 -7.26 18.26 -3.27
CA ILE A 275 -8.33 17.24 -3.08
C ILE A 275 -8.72 17.11 -1.59
N ASN A 276 -7.75 17.23 -0.68
CA ASN A 276 -8.00 17.16 0.76
C ASN A 276 -8.55 18.48 1.36
N THR A 277 -8.92 19.46 0.55
CA THR A 277 -9.77 20.59 0.96
C THR A 277 -11.26 20.34 0.75
N PHE A 278 -11.63 19.36 -0.08
CA PHE A 278 -13.03 19.03 -0.33
C PHE A 278 -13.71 18.47 0.92
N ASP A 279 -14.96 18.88 1.11
CA ASP A 279 -15.84 18.33 2.15
C ASP A 279 -15.99 16.82 1.97
N ARG A 280 -16.10 16.10 3.08
CA ARG A 280 -16.26 14.64 3.09
C ARG A 280 -16.91 14.20 4.40
N PRO A 281 -17.41 12.96 4.50
CA PRO A 281 -17.98 12.45 5.73
C PRO A 281 -16.97 12.50 6.89
N GLU A 282 -17.48 12.72 8.09
CA GLU A 282 -16.69 12.66 9.32
C GLU A 282 -16.73 11.25 9.89
N LYS A 283 -15.56 10.71 10.23
CA LYS A 283 -15.48 9.49 11.01
C LYS A 283 -15.67 9.82 12.49
N PRO A 284 -16.56 9.13 13.22
CA PRO A 284 -16.63 9.28 14.66
C PRO A 284 -15.37 8.72 15.36
N ASN A 285 -15.08 9.28 16.53
CA ASN A 285 -14.06 8.83 17.48
C ASN A 285 -12.64 8.74 16.88
N LEU A 286 -12.21 9.77 16.15
CA LEU A 286 -10.87 9.84 15.54
C LEU A 286 -9.75 9.95 16.58
N GLU A 287 -10.06 10.47 17.76
CA GLU A 287 -9.15 10.55 18.90
C GLU A 287 -8.75 9.17 19.44
N ALA A 288 -9.53 8.12 19.17
CA ALA A 288 -9.17 6.74 19.50
C ALA A 288 -8.15 6.13 18.51
N ASP A 289 -8.04 6.67 17.29
CA ASP A 289 -7.03 6.22 16.33
C ASP A 289 -5.62 6.56 16.85
N PHE A 290 -4.70 5.60 16.73
CA PHE A 290 -3.34 5.67 17.23
C PHE A 290 -3.31 5.88 18.77
N PRO A 291 -3.60 4.84 19.59
CA PRO A 291 -3.51 4.95 21.05
C PRO A 291 -2.15 5.49 21.51
N ASP A 292 -1.06 4.98 20.93
CA ASP A 292 0.23 5.66 20.98
C ASP A 292 0.30 6.73 19.86
N LYS A 293 0.10 7.99 20.25
CA LYS A 293 0.11 9.13 19.33
C LYS A 293 1.46 9.31 18.61
N LYS A 294 2.56 8.74 19.14
CA LYS A 294 3.86 8.74 18.45
C LYS A 294 3.85 7.84 17.21
N LEU A 295 2.94 6.89 17.09
CA LEU A 295 2.77 6.05 15.90
C LEU A 295 1.91 6.71 14.81
N LYS A 296 1.27 7.85 15.12
CA LYS A 296 0.47 8.61 14.17
C LYS A 296 1.34 9.08 13.00
N PRO A 297 0.98 8.81 11.75
CA PRO A 297 1.80 9.23 10.61
C PRO A 297 1.81 10.75 10.44
N VAL A 298 2.90 11.30 9.88
CA VAL A 298 3.17 12.76 9.94
C VAL A 298 2.12 13.59 9.22
N SER A 299 1.51 13.03 8.17
CA SER A 299 0.52 13.68 7.34
C SER A 299 -0.93 13.40 7.77
N THR A 300 -1.13 12.96 9.02
CA THR A 300 -2.47 12.74 9.58
C THR A 300 -3.09 14.09 9.94
N PRO A 301 -4.20 14.51 9.31
CA PRO A 301 -4.70 15.89 9.38
C PRO A 301 -5.62 16.14 10.59
N TYR A 302 -5.62 15.25 11.58
CA TYR A 302 -6.44 15.36 12.79
C TYR A 302 -5.64 14.97 14.03
N GLY A 303 -5.89 15.70 15.10
CA GLY A 303 -5.25 15.52 16.40
C GLY A 303 -5.84 14.37 17.24
N PRO A 304 -5.46 14.29 18.52
CA PRO A 304 -4.31 14.99 19.11
C PRO A 304 -2.97 14.44 18.57
N TRP A 305 -1.90 15.23 18.69
CA TRP A 305 -0.51 14.83 18.39
C TRP A 305 0.32 14.89 19.69
N THR A 306 1.52 14.28 19.71
CA THR A 306 2.44 14.40 20.86
C THR A 306 3.37 15.62 20.77
N ASP A 307 3.29 16.35 19.66
CA ASP A 307 4.11 17.52 19.37
C ASP A 307 3.23 18.78 19.36
N GLU A 308 3.87 19.94 19.18
CA GLU A 308 3.24 21.26 19.18
C GLU A 308 3.20 21.89 17.78
N PHE A 309 3.41 21.10 16.71
CA PHE A 309 3.33 21.64 15.36
C PHE A 309 1.89 22.03 15.01
N ASP A 310 1.76 23.03 14.13
CA ASP A 310 0.45 23.53 13.72
C ASP A 310 -0.36 22.42 13.02
N PRO A 311 -1.68 22.29 13.29
CA PRO A 311 -2.55 21.36 12.57
C PRO A 311 -2.48 21.48 11.04
N ASP A 312 -2.33 22.70 10.53
CA ASP A 312 -2.14 22.99 9.11
C ASP A 312 -0.83 22.40 8.58
N GLN A 313 0.23 22.39 9.38
CA GLN A 313 1.50 21.74 9.02
C GLN A 313 1.35 20.21 8.97
N HIS A 314 0.56 19.59 9.85
CA HIS A 314 0.22 18.18 9.73
C HIS A 314 -0.64 17.87 8.51
N LYS A 315 -1.46 18.82 8.07
CA LYS A 315 -2.33 18.66 6.89
C LYS A 315 -1.58 18.88 5.58
N PHE A 316 -0.71 19.87 5.49
CA PHE A 316 -0.12 20.36 4.24
C PHE A 316 1.41 20.52 4.26
N GLY A 317 2.09 20.11 5.34
CA GLY A 317 3.54 20.24 5.49
C GLY A 317 4.01 21.68 5.75
N PRO A 318 5.33 21.92 5.75
CA PRO A 318 6.39 20.96 5.41
C PRO A 318 6.53 19.85 6.47
N PHE A 319 6.72 18.61 6.02
CA PHE A 319 6.86 17.45 6.89
C PHE A 319 8.27 17.18 7.44
N PRO A 320 9.37 17.57 6.77
CA PRO A 320 10.71 17.30 7.31
C PRO A 320 10.96 17.80 8.74
N PRO A 321 10.48 18.98 9.16
CA PRO A 321 10.61 19.42 10.57
C PRO A 321 9.93 18.45 11.55
N ILE A 322 8.74 17.96 11.23
CA ILE A 322 8.01 16.98 12.05
C ILE A 322 8.81 15.67 12.10
N ILE A 323 9.27 15.17 10.94
CA ILE A 323 10.05 13.93 10.85
C ILE A 323 11.33 14.03 11.69
N ALA A 324 12.05 15.15 11.60
CA ALA A 324 13.28 15.41 12.34
C ALA A 324 13.01 15.45 13.86
N TYR A 325 11.96 16.16 14.29
CA TYR A 325 11.56 16.23 15.69
C TYR A 325 11.36 14.84 16.31
N TYR A 326 10.59 13.96 15.66
CA TYR A 326 10.35 12.62 16.21
C TYR A 326 11.59 11.72 16.19
N LYS A 327 12.48 11.91 15.21
CA LYS A 327 13.77 11.22 15.18
C LYS A 327 14.66 11.67 16.33
N GLU A 328 14.72 12.97 16.61
CA GLU A 328 15.53 13.53 17.69
C GLU A 328 14.97 13.18 19.08
N LYS A 329 13.66 13.36 19.29
CA LYS A 329 13.04 13.22 20.62
C LYS A 329 12.72 11.78 21.01
N PHE A 330 12.47 10.90 20.04
CA PHE A 330 11.98 9.54 20.32
C PHE A 330 12.74 8.44 19.57
N ASP A 331 13.77 8.79 18.79
CA ASP A 331 14.46 7.86 17.87
C ASP A 331 13.53 7.20 16.82
N LEU A 332 12.37 7.83 16.55
CA LEU A 332 11.36 7.25 15.66
C LEU A 332 11.53 7.72 14.22
N LYS A 333 11.63 6.76 13.29
CA LYS A 333 11.56 7.02 11.84
C LYS A 333 10.11 7.17 11.41
N LYS A 334 9.59 8.39 11.52
CA LYS A 334 8.24 8.74 11.05
C LYS A 334 8.11 8.64 9.54
N SER A 335 6.90 8.30 9.09
CA SER A 335 6.55 8.22 7.66
C SER A 335 5.08 8.63 7.41
N LYS A 336 4.60 8.41 6.18
CA LYS A 336 3.32 8.88 5.59
C LYS A 336 2.04 8.45 6.29
#